data_AF-A0A1G6GJ36-F1
#
_entry.id   AF-A0A1G6GJ36-F1
#
_cell.length_a   1.000
_cell.length_b   1.000
_cell.length_c   1.000
_cell.angle_alpha   90.00
_cell.angle_beta   90.00
_cell.angle_gamma   90.00
#
_symmetry.space_group_name_H-M   'P 1'
#
loop_
_entity.id
_entity.type
_entity.pdbx_description
1 polymer ?
#
loop_
_entity_poly.entity_id
_entity_poly.type
_entity_poly.pdbx_seq_one_letter_code
_entity_poly.pdbx_strand_id
1 'polypeptide(L)'
;MQDAEFHEKRDVDTHQNIDEQWMHLALAQAKLAEAQGEVPVGAVIVHQGQVIGQGFNCPISSNDPTAHAEIQAIRHACQNLQNYRLPEGSTLYVTLEPCTQCVGALVHARISRVVFAATEPRAGSLVSARQLMNDGFYNHFFAFEGGCLAEQSAELLRQFFKARRQNSQANNKIKP
;
A
#
# COMPACT_ATOMS: atom_id res chain seq x y z
N MET A 1 -10.67 38.12 9.63
CA MET A 1 -11.27 36.82 10.04
C MET A 1 -11.77 36.00 8.85
N GLN A 2 -11.81 36.53 7.62
CA GLN A 2 -12.23 35.80 6.41
C GLN A 2 -11.07 35.20 5.60
N ASP A 3 -9.81 35.50 5.96
CA ASP A 3 -8.63 35.06 5.19
C ASP A 3 -8.11 33.66 5.58
N ALA A 4 -8.49 33.15 6.77
CA ALA A 4 -8.03 31.85 7.26
C ALA A 4 -8.80 30.66 6.64
N GLU A 5 -10.12 30.79 6.44
CA GLU A 5 -10.97 29.73 5.86
C GLU A 5 -10.70 29.50 4.36
N PHE A 6 -10.12 30.49 3.66
CA PHE A 6 -9.85 30.39 2.22
C PHE A 6 -8.49 29.73 1.91
N HIS A 7 -7.53 29.78 2.83
CA HIS A 7 -6.25 29.08 2.71
C HIS A 7 -6.41 27.59 2.97
N GLU A 8 -7.17 27.21 4.01
CA GLU A 8 -7.34 25.82 4.42
C GLU A 8 -8.04 24.95 3.35
N LYS A 9 -8.98 25.52 2.58
CA LYS A 9 -9.65 24.80 1.48
C LYS A 9 -8.78 24.56 0.24
N ARG A 10 -7.76 25.39 -0.03
CA ARG A 10 -6.87 25.22 -1.21
C ARG A 10 -5.82 24.14 -0.99
N ASP A 11 -5.30 24.04 0.23
CA ASP A 11 -4.28 23.02 0.54
C ASP A 11 -4.89 21.61 0.51
N VAL A 12 -6.09 21.42 1.07
CA VAL A 12 -6.77 20.12 1.08
C VAL A 12 -7.07 19.59 -0.34
N ASP A 13 -7.52 20.47 -1.24
CA ASP A 13 -7.93 20.10 -2.61
C ASP A 13 -6.73 19.78 -3.53
N THR A 14 -5.57 20.39 -3.28
CA THR A 14 -4.32 20.10 -4.02
C THR A 14 -3.62 18.84 -3.53
N HIS A 15 -3.67 18.57 -2.21
CA HIS A 15 -3.12 17.36 -1.62
C HIS A 15 -3.87 16.08 -2.02
N GLN A 16 -5.21 16.15 -2.11
CA GLN A 16 -6.01 15.01 -2.55
C GLN A 16 -5.70 14.62 -4.01
N ASN A 17 -5.42 15.60 -4.88
CA ASN A 17 -5.07 15.35 -6.27
C ASN A 17 -3.70 14.66 -6.43
N ILE A 18 -2.69 15.05 -5.64
CA ILE A 18 -1.36 14.44 -5.72
C ILE A 18 -1.34 13.02 -5.13
N ASP A 19 -2.09 12.76 -4.07
CA ASP A 19 -2.18 11.43 -3.46
C ASP A 19 -2.85 10.42 -4.39
N GLU A 20 -3.91 10.84 -5.09
CA GLU A 20 -4.55 10.02 -6.12
C GLU A 20 -3.61 9.71 -7.29
N GLN A 21 -2.79 10.68 -7.72
CA GLN A 21 -1.79 10.46 -8.78
C GLN A 21 -0.79 9.36 -8.39
N TRP A 22 -0.25 9.39 -7.16
CA TRP A 22 0.66 8.36 -6.70
C TRP A 22 -0.05 7.02 -6.43
N MET A 23 -1.28 7.05 -5.94
CA MET A 23 -2.09 5.85 -5.75
C MET A 23 -2.42 5.18 -7.09
N HIS A 24 -2.60 5.93 -8.19
CA HIS A 24 -2.73 5.36 -9.52
C HIS A 24 -1.47 4.57 -9.95
N LEU A 25 -0.26 5.01 -9.56
CA LEU A 25 0.95 4.23 -9.80
C LEU A 25 0.98 2.96 -8.93
N ALA A 26 0.52 3.03 -7.68
CA ALA A 26 0.37 1.84 -6.84
C ALA A 26 -0.66 0.85 -7.44
N LEU A 27 -1.78 1.32 -7.99
CA LEU A 27 -2.75 0.51 -8.72
C LEU A 27 -2.16 -0.11 -9.99
N ALA A 28 -1.25 0.59 -10.68
CA ALA A 28 -0.52 0.01 -11.81
C ALA A 28 0.36 -1.17 -11.37
N GLN A 29 1.06 -1.05 -10.22
CA GLN A 29 1.80 -2.17 -9.63
C GLN A 29 0.86 -3.33 -9.23
N ALA A 30 -0.31 -3.03 -8.66
CA ALA A 30 -1.31 -4.06 -8.31
C ALA A 30 -1.78 -4.87 -9.52
N LYS A 31 -1.93 -4.22 -10.69
CA LYS A 31 -2.23 -4.90 -11.96
C LYS A 31 -1.10 -5.81 -12.44
N LEU A 32 0.16 -5.50 -12.13
CA LEU A 32 1.29 -6.40 -12.42
C LEU A 32 1.23 -7.67 -11.56
N ALA A 33 0.86 -7.56 -10.28
CA ALA A 33 0.57 -8.72 -9.43
C ALA A 33 -0.58 -9.56 -10.01
N GLU A 34 -1.69 -8.92 -10.39
CA GLU A 34 -2.84 -9.61 -11.00
C GLU A 34 -2.43 -10.41 -12.24
N ALA A 35 -1.66 -9.80 -13.14
CA ALA A 35 -1.19 -10.43 -14.37
C ALA A 35 -0.32 -11.67 -14.11
N GLN A 36 0.28 -11.77 -12.92
CA GLN A 36 1.10 -12.90 -12.47
C GLN A 36 0.30 -13.92 -11.64
N GLY A 37 -1.02 -13.72 -11.46
CA GLY A 37 -1.87 -14.58 -10.64
C GLY A 37 -1.69 -14.37 -9.14
N GLU A 38 -1.04 -13.29 -8.74
CA GLU A 38 -0.86 -12.88 -7.34
C GLU A 38 -2.04 -12.02 -6.88
N VAL A 39 -2.28 -11.96 -5.56
CA VAL A 39 -3.29 -11.03 -5.01
C VAL A 39 -2.92 -9.60 -5.44
N PRO A 40 -3.84 -8.82 -6.04
CA PRO A 40 -3.52 -7.56 -6.69
C PRO A 40 -3.33 -6.43 -5.68
N VAL A 41 -2.16 -6.41 -5.05
CA VAL A 41 -1.72 -5.35 -4.15
C VAL A 41 -0.43 -4.75 -4.72
N GLY A 42 -0.40 -3.42 -4.77
CA GLY A 42 0.73 -2.66 -5.29
C GLY A 42 1.08 -1.50 -4.38
N ALA A 43 2.33 -1.07 -4.46
CA ALA A 43 2.86 0.01 -3.64
C ALA A 43 3.94 0.81 -4.37
N VAL A 44 4.01 2.10 -4.05
CA VAL A 44 5.11 2.99 -4.45
C VAL A 44 5.56 3.84 -3.27
N ILE A 45 6.85 4.17 -3.21
CA ILE A 45 7.42 5.10 -2.23
C ILE A 45 7.90 6.33 -2.97
N VAL A 46 7.44 7.49 -2.52
CA VAL A 46 7.73 8.79 -3.12
C VAL A 46 8.53 9.63 -2.14
N HIS A 47 9.56 10.31 -2.65
CA HIS A 47 10.31 11.32 -1.92
C HIS A 47 10.62 12.48 -2.86
N GLN A 48 10.38 13.73 -2.41
CA GLN A 48 10.60 14.95 -3.21
C GLN A 48 9.95 14.89 -4.61
N GLY A 49 8.73 14.36 -4.69
CA GLY A 49 7.97 14.23 -5.95
C GLY A 49 8.51 13.19 -6.92
N GLN A 50 9.42 12.30 -6.48
CA GLN A 50 9.99 11.24 -7.28
C GLN A 50 9.69 9.87 -6.67
N VAL A 51 9.36 8.89 -7.51
CA VAL A 51 9.24 7.49 -7.07
C VAL A 51 10.64 6.94 -6.83
N ILE A 52 10.93 6.62 -5.58
CA ILE A 52 12.21 6.02 -5.16
C ILE A 52 12.09 4.50 -4.96
N GLY A 53 10.88 3.99 -4.72
CA GLY A 53 10.58 2.58 -4.50
C GLY A 53 9.28 2.17 -5.18
N GLN A 54 9.21 0.94 -5.67
CA GLN A 54 7.99 0.38 -6.26
C GLN A 54 7.96 -1.12 -6.01
N GLY A 55 6.78 -1.68 -5.83
CA GLY A 55 6.63 -3.09 -5.55
C GLY A 55 5.19 -3.55 -5.71
N PHE A 56 5.03 -4.83 -6.02
CA PHE A 56 3.74 -5.50 -6.03
C PHE A 56 3.87 -6.80 -5.26
N ASN A 57 2.73 -7.33 -4.81
CA ASN A 57 2.68 -8.58 -4.07
C ASN A 57 3.11 -9.74 -4.97
N CYS A 58 4.14 -10.49 -4.56
CA CYS A 58 4.67 -11.63 -5.32
C CYS A 58 5.05 -12.87 -4.48
N PRO A 59 4.33 -13.23 -3.40
CA PRO A 59 4.73 -14.34 -2.52
C PRO A 59 4.70 -15.72 -3.18
N ILE A 60 3.81 -15.96 -4.15
CA ILE A 60 3.70 -17.26 -4.82
C ILE A 60 4.87 -17.44 -5.79
N SER A 61 5.08 -16.47 -6.67
CA SER A 61 6.10 -16.48 -7.73
C SER A 61 7.52 -16.43 -7.16
N SER A 62 7.74 -15.69 -6.07
CA SER A 62 9.05 -15.58 -5.41
C SER A 62 9.32 -16.68 -4.38
N ASN A 63 8.32 -17.47 -3.99
CA ASN A 63 8.39 -18.40 -2.85
C ASN A 63 8.86 -17.72 -1.55
N ASP A 64 8.58 -16.42 -1.40
CA ASP A 64 8.96 -15.62 -0.24
C ASP A 64 7.69 -15.14 0.48
N PRO A 65 7.39 -15.64 1.69
CA PRO A 65 6.19 -15.23 2.43
C PRO A 65 6.24 -13.75 2.85
N THR A 66 7.41 -13.11 2.77
CA THR A 66 7.57 -11.69 3.09
C THR A 66 7.37 -10.78 1.89
N ALA A 67 7.18 -11.32 0.68
CA ALA A 67 7.14 -10.56 -0.58
C ALA A 67 5.82 -9.82 -0.84
N HIS A 68 5.34 -9.07 0.16
CA HIS A 68 4.24 -8.14 0.02
C HIS A 68 4.67 -6.86 -0.69
N ALA A 69 3.71 -6.14 -1.29
CA ALA A 69 3.98 -4.95 -2.09
C ALA A 69 4.80 -3.89 -1.33
N GLU A 70 4.48 -3.64 -0.06
CA GLU A 70 5.17 -2.67 0.78
C GLU A 70 6.61 -3.08 1.04
N ILE A 71 6.85 -4.37 1.31
CA ILE A 71 8.20 -4.92 1.52
C ILE A 71 9.02 -4.80 0.24
N GLN A 72 8.44 -5.12 -0.91
CA GLN A 72 9.11 -5.00 -2.20
C GLN A 72 9.44 -3.54 -2.52
N ALA A 73 8.53 -2.60 -2.27
CA ALA A 73 8.77 -1.18 -2.47
C ALA A 73 9.87 -0.63 -1.54
N ILE A 74 9.88 -1.03 -0.26
CA ILE A 74 10.95 -0.68 0.69
C ILE A 74 12.29 -1.26 0.22
N ARG A 75 12.34 -2.54 -0.14
CA ARG A 75 13.57 -3.19 -0.63
C ARG A 75 14.13 -2.46 -1.86
N HIS A 76 13.28 -2.16 -2.83
CA HIS A 76 13.67 -1.42 -4.04
C HIS A 76 14.24 -0.03 -3.69
N ALA A 77 13.55 0.74 -2.85
CA ALA A 77 14.02 2.06 -2.43
C ALA A 77 15.36 2.00 -1.69
N CYS A 78 15.47 1.12 -0.69
CA CYS A 78 16.67 1.01 0.12
C CYS A 78 17.89 0.52 -0.67
N GLN A 79 17.68 -0.38 -1.64
CA GLN A 79 18.74 -0.81 -2.56
C GLN A 79 19.19 0.35 -3.45
N ASN A 80 18.27 1.12 -4.02
CA ASN A 80 18.62 2.27 -4.87
C ASN A 80 19.38 3.36 -4.09
N LEU A 81 18.98 3.59 -2.83
CA LEU A 81 19.57 4.59 -1.95
C LEU A 81 20.85 4.12 -1.25
N GLN A 82 21.15 2.82 -1.29
CA GLN A 82 22.21 2.19 -0.48
C GLN A 82 22.08 2.53 1.02
N ASN A 83 20.84 2.62 1.51
CA ASN A 83 20.53 2.94 2.90
C ASN A 83 19.25 2.22 3.33
N TYR A 84 19.26 1.61 4.51
CA TYR A 84 18.11 0.91 5.05
C TYR A 84 17.03 1.84 5.62
N ARG A 85 17.37 3.12 5.86
CA ARG A 85 16.42 4.16 6.27
C ARG A 85 16.04 4.99 5.05
N LEU A 86 14.74 5.16 4.85
CA LEU A 86 14.19 6.05 3.85
C LEU A 86 14.48 7.51 4.25
N PRO A 87 14.67 8.42 3.28
CA PRO A 87 14.82 9.84 3.55
C PRO A 87 13.60 10.39 4.28
N GLU A 88 13.81 11.35 5.17
CA GLU A 88 12.74 12.06 5.86
C GLU A 88 11.77 12.71 4.85
N GLY A 89 10.46 12.62 5.11
CA GLY A 89 9.43 13.06 4.17
C GLY A 89 9.07 12.03 3.10
N SER A 90 9.59 10.79 3.18
CA SER A 90 9.15 9.71 2.29
C SER A 90 7.72 9.27 2.60
N THR A 91 6.89 9.15 1.57
CA THR A 91 5.50 8.66 1.67
C THR A 91 5.33 7.34 0.92
N LEU A 92 4.74 6.35 1.58
CA LEU A 92 4.27 5.11 0.95
C LEU A 92 2.83 5.31 0.47
N TYR A 93 2.54 4.91 -0.76
CA TYR A 93 1.18 4.72 -1.27
C TYR A 93 0.98 3.24 -1.54
N VAL A 94 -0.08 2.64 -0.97
CA VAL A 94 -0.36 1.20 -1.08
C VAL A 94 -1.84 0.93 -1.30
N THR A 95 -2.18 -0.03 -2.16
CA THR A 95 -3.58 -0.25 -2.55
C THR A 95 -4.41 -0.96 -1.48
N LEU A 96 -3.81 -1.54 -0.45
CA LEU A 96 -4.49 -2.22 0.65
C LEU A 96 -3.83 -1.85 1.97
N GLU A 97 -4.62 -1.73 3.04
CA GLU A 97 -4.12 -1.45 4.38
C GLU A 97 -3.00 -2.42 4.79
N PRO A 98 -1.84 -1.90 5.24
CA PRO A 98 -0.71 -2.73 5.65
C PRO A 98 -1.02 -3.70 6.79
N CYS A 99 -0.51 -4.93 6.65
CA CYS A 99 -0.56 -5.94 7.70
C CYS A 99 0.57 -5.74 8.74
N THR A 100 0.56 -6.54 9.81
CA THR A 100 1.52 -6.45 10.93
C THR A 100 2.98 -6.49 10.45
N GLN A 101 3.32 -7.38 9.50
CA GLN A 101 4.67 -7.47 8.95
C GLN A 101 5.09 -6.16 8.27
N CYS A 102 4.24 -5.63 7.41
CA CYS A 102 4.52 -4.42 6.64
C CYS A 102 4.64 -3.20 7.55
N VAL A 103 3.77 -3.08 8.56
CA VAL A 103 3.87 -2.02 9.59
C VAL A 103 5.20 -2.07 10.32
N GLY A 104 5.66 -3.25 10.75
CA GLY A 104 6.97 -3.40 11.39
C GLY A 104 8.12 -2.96 10.47
N ALA A 105 8.07 -3.34 9.19
CA ALA A 105 9.07 -2.92 8.20
C ALA A 105 9.07 -1.39 7.99
N LEU A 106 7.90 -0.76 7.95
CA LEU A 106 7.72 0.69 7.80
C LEU A 106 8.34 1.47 8.98
N VAL A 107 8.14 0.99 10.20
CA VAL A 107 8.79 1.51 11.41
C VAL A 107 10.31 1.43 11.27
N HIS A 108 10.85 0.27 10.88
CA HIS A 108 12.29 0.10 10.72
C HIS A 108 12.89 0.94 9.59
N ALA A 109 12.14 1.11 8.49
CA ALA A 109 12.53 1.91 7.34
C ALA A 109 12.40 3.43 7.58
N ARG A 110 11.80 3.86 8.70
CA ARG A 110 11.60 5.28 9.05
C ARG A 110 10.72 6.04 8.05
N ILE A 111 9.69 5.39 7.50
CA ILE A 111 8.72 6.06 6.63
C ILE A 111 8.09 7.26 7.35
N SER A 112 7.80 8.36 6.67
CA SER A 112 7.17 9.54 7.31
C SER A 112 5.64 9.52 7.21
N ARG A 113 5.10 9.05 6.08
CA ARG A 113 3.64 8.95 5.86
C ARG A 113 3.26 7.69 5.10
N VAL A 114 2.09 7.13 5.39
CA VAL A 114 1.47 6.03 4.67
C VAL A 114 0.06 6.41 4.21
N VAL A 115 -0.18 6.38 2.92
CA VAL A 115 -1.51 6.54 2.33
C VAL A 115 -1.95 5.18 1.78
N PHE A 116 -3.06 4.64 2.26
CA PHE A 116 -3.61 3.38 1.76
C PHE A 116 -4.99 3.55 1.13
N ALA A 117 -5.30 2.73 0.13
CA ALA A 117 -6.59 2.80 -0.56
C ALA A 117 -7.70 2.10 0.25
N ALA A 118 -7.81 0.78 0.12
CA ALA A 118 -8.85 0.00 0.79
C ALA A 118 -8.40 -0.44 2.19
N THR A 119 -9.33 -0.54 3.14
CA THR A 119 -9.09 -1.17 4.44
C THR A 119 -8.98 -2.70 4.32
N GLU A 120 -8.28 -3.34 5.26
CA GLU A 120 -8.19 -4.81 5.35
C GLU A 120 -8.76 -5.27 6.70
N PRO A 121 -10.07 -5.56 6.80
CA PRO A 121 -10.73 -5.81 8.08
C PRO A 121 -10.17 -6.98 8.88
N ARG A 122 -9.53 -7.96 8.23
CA ARG A 122 -9.04 -9.18 8.90
C ARG A 122 -7.62 -9.04 9.43
N ALA A 123 -6.74 -8.41 8.67
CA ALA A 123 -5.29 -8.41 8.94
C ALA A 123 -4.67 -7.00 8.97
N GLY A 124 -5.43 -5.99 8.54
CA GLY A 124 -5.02 -4.59 8.55
C GLY A 124 -4.63 -4.15 9.94
N SER A 125 -3.48 -3.49 10.04
CA SER A 125 -2.84 -3.21 11.33
C SER A 125 -2.70 -1.72 11.64
N LEU A 126 -3.24 -0.83 10.80
CA LEU A 126 -3.22 0.62 11.03
C LEU A 126 -4.55 1.12 11.62
N VAL A 127 -5.67 0.79 10.98
CA VAL A 127 -7.02 1.23 11.38
C VAL A 127 -7.95 0.07 11.70
N SER A 128 -7.72 -1.11 11.10
CA SER A 128 -8.64 -2.24 11.23
C SER A 128 -8.40 -3.06 12.50
N ALA A 129 -7.77 -4.22 12.38
CA ALA A 129 -7.80 -5.26 13.42
C ALA A 129 -6.84 -5.02 14.58
N ARG A 130 -5.68 -4.39 14.33
CA ARG A 130 -4.58 -4.31 15.32
C ARG A 130 -4.25 -2.90 15.79
N GLN A 131 -4.47 -1.89 14.96
CA GLN A 131 -4.22 -0.47 15.28
C GLN A 131 -2.87 -0.23 15.98
N LEU A 132 -1.80 -0.85 15.46
CA LEU A 132 -0.51 -0.98 16.13
C LEU A 132 0.17 0.35 16.46
N MET A 133 -0.22 1.43 15.79
CA MET A 133 0.34 2.76 16.03
C MET A 133 -0.23 3.44 17.29
N ASN A 134 -1.30 2.91 17.89
CA ASN A 134 -1.96 3.52 19.05
C ASN A 134 -1.28 3.18 20.39
N ASP A 135 -0.58 2.05 20.47
CA ASP A 135 -0.15 1.48 21.75
C ASP A 135 1.26 1.94 22.23
N GLY A 136 1.91 2.86 21.52
CA GLY A 136 3.10 3.58 22.02
C GLY A 136 4.41 2.78 22.12
N PHE A 137 4.46 1.51 21.71
CA PHE A 137 5.65 0.65 21.88
C PHE A 137 6.76 0.85 20.84
N TYR A 138 6.49 1.55 19.73
CA TYR A 138 7.47 1.75 18.67
C TYR A 138 8.36 2.98 18.91
N ASN A 139 9.61 2.89 18.45
CA ASN A 139 10.57 4.00 18.48
C ASN A 139 10.51 4.90 17.22
N HIS A 140 9.49 4.71 16.40
CA HIS A 140 9.19 5.48 15.19
C HIS A 140 7.68 5.53 15.01
N PHE A 141 7.17 6.71 14.67
CA PHE A 141 5.76 6.91 14.31
C PHE A 141 5.71 7.59 12.95
N PHE A 142 4.64 7.30 12.20
CA PHE A 142 4.38 7.89 10.90
C PHE A 142 2.92 8.28 10.80
N ALA A 143 2.64 9.33 10.03
CA ALA A 143 1.27 9.71 9.72
C ALA A 143 0.66 8.65 8.80
N PHE A 144 -0.64 8.37 8.94
CA PHE A 144 -1.33 7.48 8.02
C PHE A 144 -2.77 7.90 7.77
N GLU A 145 -3.23 7.64 6.56
CA GLU A 145 -4.61 7.86 6.15
C GLU A 145 -5.07 6.79 5.15
N GLY A 146 -6.36 6.49 5.20
CA GLY A 146 -7.02 5.53 4.35
C GLY A 146 -8.07 6.18 3.47
N GLY A 147 -8.48 5.51 2.39
CA GLY A 147 -9.61 5.93 1.57
C GLY A 147 -9.24 6.42 0.16
N CYS A 148 -7.96 6.71 -0.10
CA CYS A 148 -7.50 7.22 -1.39
C CYS A 148 -7.73 6.18 -2.51
N LEU A 149 -8.67 6.43 -3.43
CA LEU A 149 -9.09 5.48 -4.47
C LEU A 149 -9.52 4.10 -3.91
N ALA A 150 -10.15 4.09 -2.73
CA ALA A 150 -10.55 2.87 -2.03
C ALA A 150 -11.50 1.98 -2.85
N GLU A 151 -12.47 2.59 -3.55
CA GLU A 151 -13.43 1.84 -4.35
C GLU A 151 -12.75 1.11 -5.51
N GLN A 152 -11.83 1.78 -6.22
CA GLN A 152 -11.07 1.18 -7.32
C GLN A 152 -10.23 0.00 -6.83
N SER A 153 -9.53 0.16 -5.71
CA SER A 153 -8.72 -0.93 -5.14
C SER A 153 -9.59 -2.11 -4.67
N ALA A 154 -10.69 -1.81 -3.97
CA ALA A 154 -11.60 -2.83 -3.49
C ALA A 154 -12.28 -3.61 -4.64
N GLU A 155 -12.60 -2.94 -5.74
CA GLU A 155 -13.13 -3.59 -6.93
C GLU A 155 -12.10 -4.53 -7.57
N LEU A 156 -10.83 -4.12 -7.68
CA LEU A 156 -9.76 -4.96 -8.20
C LEU A 156 -9.61 -6.26 -7.39
N LEU A 157 -9.57 -6.16 -6.05
CA LEU A 157 -9.53 -7.33 -5.17
C LEU A 157 -10.76 -8.23 -5.33
N ARG A 158 -11.97 -7.64 -5.40
CA ARG A 158 -13.22 -8.39 -5.59
C ARG A 158 -13.22 -9.17 -6.90
N GLN A 159 -12.79 -8.54 -7.99
CA GLN A 159 -12.69 -9.16 -9.32
C GLN A 159 -11.71 -10.32 -9.32
N PHE A 160 -10.51 -10.13 -8.77
CA PHE A 160 -9.50 -11.17 -8.67
C PHE A 160 -10.01 -12.42 -7.92
N PHE A 161 -10.57 -12.24 -6.72
CA PHE A 161 -11.08 -13.39 -5.96
C PHE A 161 -12.33 -14.03 -6.59
N LYS A 162 -13.15 -13.27 -7.30
CA LYS A 162 -14.28 -13.81 -8.07
C LYS A 162 -13.78 -14.73 -9.19
N ALA A 163 -12.82 -14.27 -9.99
CA ALA A 163 -12.20 -15.06 -11.04
C ALA A 163 -11.53 -16.34 -10.50
N ARG A 164 -10.78 -16.22 -9.39
CA ARG A 164 -10.13 -17.38 -8.75
C ARG A 164 -11.12 -18.43 -8.26
N ARG A 165 -12.25 -18.03 -7.65
CA ARG A 165 -13.31 -18.97 -7.23
C ARG A 165 -13.95 -19.70 -8.41
N GLN A 166 -14.20 -18.99 -9.51
CA GLN A 166 -14.77 -19.58 -10.73
C GLN A 166 -13.82 -20.61 -11.34
N ASN A 167 -12.53 -20.31 -11.42
CA ASN A 167 -11.51 -21.22 -11.94
C ASN A 167 -11.35 -22.48 -11.07
N SER A 168 -11.36 -22.34 -9.73
CA SER A 168 -11.31 -23.50 -8.83
C SER A 168 -12.54 -24.41 -8.97
N GLN A 169 -13.74 -23.83 -9.16
CA GLN A 169 -14.95 -24.61 -9.39
C GLN A 169 -14.93 -25.33 -10.75
N ALA A 170 -14.41 -24.70 -11.80
CA ALA A 170 -14.23 -25.34 -13.10
C ALA A 170 -13.23 -26.51 -13.03
N ASN A 171 -12.07 -26.32 -12.38
CA ASN A 171 -11.08 -27.38 -12.22
C ASN A 171 -11.57 -28.56 -11.37
N ASN A 172 -12.42 -28.32 -10.36
CA ASN A 172 -13.02 -29.40 -9.57
C ASN A 172 -14.11 -30.18 -10.32
N LYS A 173 -14.71 -29.62 -11.39
CA LYS A 173 -15.67 -30.35 -12.25
C LYS A 173 -15.01 -31.20 -13.33
N ILE A 174 -13.73 -30.96 -13.62
CA ILE A 174 -12.96 -31.67 -14.66
C ILE A 174 -12.12 -32.83 -14.07
N LYS A 175 -11.96 -32.90 -12.75
CA LYS A 175 -11.32 -34.05 -12.09
C LYS A 175 -12.33 -35.22 -11.98
N PRO A 176 -12.00 -36.41 -12.51
CA PRO A 176 -12.86 -37.60 -12.43
C PRO A 176 -12.99 -38.13 -11.00
#